data_AF-A0ABD5UKW9-F1
#
_entry.id   AF-A0ABD5UKW9-F1
#
_cell.length_a   1.000
_cell.length_b   1.000
_cell.length_c   1.000
_cell.angle_alpha   90.00
_cell.angle_beta   90.00
_cell.angle_gamma   90.00
#
_symmetry.space_group_name_H-M   'P 1'
#
loop_
_entity.id
_entity.type
_entity.pdbx_description
1 polymer ?
#
loop_
_entity_poly.entity_id
_entity_poly.type
_entity_poly.pdbx_seq_one_letter_code
_entity_poly.pdbx_strand_id
1 'polypeptide(L)'
;MVPTVPAFGGVPAGPEILILLLILALFGAPVIVIVAVVLFLRSRPDGDESAAVGGDADSDVDPAAAAYSAADPDAHSTADIDADVAANAERIAELEAEVDRLREEVDDQESD
;
A
#
# COMPACT_ATOMS: atom_id res chain seq x y z
N MET A 1 -19.33 -21.49 41.21
CA MET A 1 -18.20 -22.25 40.64
C MET A 1 -17.71 -21.44 39.45
N VAL A 2 -16.54 -20.82 39.55
CA VAL A 2 -15.99 -20.01 38.44
C VAL A 2 -15.32 -20.98 37.47
N PRO A 3 -15.71 -21.03 36.18
CA PRO A 3 -14.93 -21.77 35.19
C PRO A 3 -13.67 -20.96 34.92
N THR A 4 -12.58 -21.32 35.58
CA THR A 4 -11.24 -20.96 35.13
C THR A 4 -11.02 -21.61 33.77
N VAL A 5 -11.20 -20.84 32.72
CA VAL A 5 -10.83 -21.26 31.36
C VAL A 5 -9.32 -21.50 31.37
N PRO A 6 -8.82 -22.69 30.98
CA PRO A 6 -7.41 -22.98 30.99
C PRO A 6 -6.66 -22.01 30.08
N ALA A 7 -5.56 -21.45 30.59
CA ALA A 7 -4.59 -20.72 29.78
C ALA A 7 -4.12 -21.64 28.64
N PHE A 8 -4.50 -21.31 27.40
CA PHE A 8 -4.00 -21.96 26.18
C PHE A 8 -2.54 -21.58 25.97
N GLY A 9 -1.66 -22.22 26.75
CA GLY A 9 -0.23 -22.32 26.53
C GLY A 9 0.12 -23.79 26.41
N GLY A 10 0.09 -24.35 25.20
CA GLY A 10 0.36 -25.78 25.03
C GLY A 10 0.40 -26.25 23.58
N VAL A 11 1.60 -26.19 23.00
CA VAL A 11 2.06 -26.87 21.77
C VAL A 11 1.48 -26.38 20.43
N PRO A 12 2.34 -25.95 19.49
CA PRO A 12 1.98 -25.16 18.31
C PRO A 12 1.49 -26.00 17.12
N ALA A 13 0.66 -27.04 17.34
CA ALA A 13 0.22 -27.94 16.27
C ALA A 13 -1.24 -28.43 16.38
N GLY A 14 -2.03 -27.86 17.29
CA GLY A 14 -3.44 -28.20 17.47
C GLY A 14 -4.40 -27.46 16.51
N PRO A 15 -5.72 -27.49 16.77
CA PRO A 15 -6.73 -26.71 16.03
C PRO A 15 -6.38 -25.22 15.92
N GLU A 16 -5.58 -24.70 16.84
CA GLU A 16 -5.03 -23.35 16.83
C GLU A 16 -4.21 -23.06 15.57
N ILE A 17 -3.46 -24.04 15.03
CA ILE A 17 -2.78 -23.86 13.75
C ILE A 17 -3.78 -23.75 12.61
N LEU A 18 -4.84 -24.55 12.61
CA LEU A 18 -5.89 -24.42 11.59
C LEU A 18 -6.57 -23.05 11.67
N ILE A 19 -6.79 -22.52 12.88
CA ILE A 19 -7.35 -21.19 13.09
C ILE A 19 -6.37 -20.11 12.60
N LEU A 20 -5.09 -20.20 12.93
CA LEU A 20 -4.09 -19.25 12.45
C LEU A 20 -3.91 -19.31 10.93
N LEU A 21 -3.96 -20.51 10.34
CA LEU A 21 -3.91 -20.70 8.89
C LEU A 21 -5.16 -20.12 8.23
N LEU A 22 -6.33 -20.30 8.83
CA LEU A 22 -7.59 -19.72 8.38
C LEU A 22 -7.53 -18.19 8.42
N ILE A 23 -7.04 -17.61 9.51
CA ILE A 23 -6.87 -16.16 9.64
C ILE A 23 -5.85 -15.66 8.61
N LEU A 24 -4.70 -16.32 8.48
CA LEU A 24 -3.69 -15.95 7.49
C LEU A 24 -4.23 -16.07 6.06
N ALA A 25 -5.05 -17.08 5.76
CA ALA A 25 -5.67 -17.23 4.45
C ALA A 25 -6.73 -16.15 4.20
N LEU A 26 -7.59 -15.85 5.17
CA LEU A 26 -8.67 -14.87 5.04
C LEU A 26 -8.15 -13.43 4.98
N PHE A 27 -7.11 -13.10 5.74
CA PHE A 27 -6.59 -11.73 5.82
C PHE A 27 -5.30 -11.55 5.02
N GLY A 28 -4.42 -12.54 5.00
CA GLY A 28 -3.14 -12.46 4.28
C GLY A 28 -3.30 -12.61 2.77
N ALA A 29 -4.15 -13.53 2.28
CA ALA A 29 -4.31 -13.71 0.84
C ALA A 29 -4.86 -12.46 0.12
N PRO A 30 -5.90 -11.77 0.64
CA PRO A 30 -6.36 -10.51 0.03
C PRO A 30 -5.28 -9.43 -0.01
N VAL A 31 -4.50 -9.29 1.06
CA VAL A 31 -3.40 -8.31 1.11
C VAL A 31 -2.33 -8.62 0.04
N ILE A 32 -1.94 -9.89 -0.09
CA ILE A 32 -0.97 -10.32 -1.11
C ILE A 32 -1.50 -10.04 -2.52
N VAL A 33 -2.79 -10.30 -2.78
CA VAL A 33 -3.42 -10.00 -4.07
C VAL A 33 -3.38 -8.50 -4.37
N ILE A 34 -3.74 -7.66 -3.39
CA ILE A 34 -3.69 -6.20 -3.56
C ILE A 34 -2.26 -5.74 -3.88
N VAL A 35 -1.27 -6.21 -3.12
CA VAL A 35 0.14 -5.88 -3.38
C VAL A 35 0.56 -6.32 -4.77
N ALA A 36 0.22 -7.54 -5.19
CA ALA A 36 0.54 -8.05 -6.52
C ALA A 36 -0.09 -7.20 -7.64
N VAL A 37 -1.35 -6.79 -7.49
CA VAL A 37 -2.05 -5.92 -8.45
C VAL A 37 -1.39 -4.55 -8.50
N VAL A 38 -1.10 -3.94 -7.36
CA VAL A 38 -0.43 -2.63 -7.30
C VAL A 38 0.95 -2.70 -7.95
N LEU A 39 1.74 -3.72 -7.64
CA LEU A 39 3.05 -3.94 -8.27
C LEU A 39 2.93 -4.20 -9.76
N PHE A 40 1.93 -4.97 -10.21
CA PHE A 40 1.69 -5.21 -11.64
C PHE A 40 1.33 -3.92 -12.39
N LEU A 41 0.48 -3.08 -11.80
CA LEU A 41 0.10 -1.79 -12.40
C LEU A 41 1.27 -0.81 -12.40
N ARG A 42 2.08 -0.76 -11.34
CA ARG A 42 3.30 0.04 -11.29
C ARG A 42 4.36 -0.46 -12.29
N SER A 43 4.46 -1.77 -12.47
CA SER A 43 5.46 -2.39 -13.34
C SER A 43 5.04 -2.42 -14.80
N ARG A 44 3.83 -1.94 -15.14
CA ARG A 44 3.38 -1.85 -16.53
C ARG A 44 4.28 -0.82 -17.23
N PRO A 45 5.28 -1.25 -18.01
CA PRO A 45 6.07 -0.33 -18.79
C PRO A 45 5.13 0.15 -19.90
N ASP A 46 5.17 1.43 -20.23
CA ASP A 46 4.52 1.92 -21.44
C ASP A 46 5.00 1.02 -22.60
N GLY A 47 4.04 0.34 -23.22
CA GLY A 47 4.31 -0.62 -24.27
C GLY A 47 4.73 0.11 -25.53
N ASP A 48 6.01 0.50 -25.58
CA ASP A 48 6.64 0.97 -26.79
C ASP A 48 7.23 -0.24 -27.51
N GLU A 49 6.47 -0.75 -28.47
CA GLU A 49 6.91 -1.71 -29.46
C GLU A 49 7.94 -1.03 -30.37
N SER A 50 9.16 -0.81 -29.86
CA SER A 50 10.31 -0.55 -30.71
C SER A 50 10.72 -1.86 -31.36
N ALA A 51 10.05 -2.12 -32.48
CA ALA A 51 10.56 -2.95 -33.53
C ALA A 51 12.01 -2.52 -33.87
N ALA A 52 12.83 -3.55 -34.02
CA ALA A 52 13.98 -3.64 -34.92
C ALA A 52 15.39 -3.50 -34.32
N VAL A 53 16.23 -4.33 -34.93
CA VAL A 53 17.68 -4.28 -35.05
C VAL A 53 18.45 -4.94 -33.91
N GLY A 54 18.77 -6.21 -34.16
CA GLY A 54 20.02 -6.77 -33.68
C GLY A 54 21.17 -5.89 -34.17
N GLY A 55 22.02 -5.48 -33.23
CA GLY A 55 23.23 -4.73 -33.48
C GLY A 55 24.21 -5.08 -32.38
N ASP A 56 25.31 -5.69 -32.79
CA ASP A 56 26.44 -6.13 -31.99
C ASP A 56 26.83 -5.10 -30.91
N ALA A 57 26.82 -5.52 -29.65
CA ALA A 57 27.36 -4.74 -28.54
C ALA A 57 28.89 -4.84 -28.55
N ASP A 58 29.48 -3.95 -29.33
CA ASP A 58 30.88 -3.56 -29.23
C ASP A 58 31.15 -3.03 -27.80
N SER A 59 32.11 -3.66 -27.14
CA SER A 59 32.45 -3.45 -25.74
C SER A 59 33.45 -2.29 -25.61
N ASP A 60 32.95 -1.07 -25.42
CA ASP A 60 33.75 0.08 -24.97
C ASP A 60 32.87 1.09 -24.20
N VAL A 61 32.28 0.66 -23.06
CA VAL A 61 31.66 1.57 -22.09
C VAL A 61 32.58 1.68 -20.88
N ASP A 62 33.18 2.86 -20.71
CA ASP A 62 33.96 3.24 -19.56
C ASP A 62 33.15 3.09 -18.26
N PRO A 63 33.51 2.17 -17.33
CA PRO A 63 32.74 1.89 -16.13
C PRO A 63 32.71 3.08 -15.15
N ALA A 64 33.56 4.10 -15.35
CA ALA A 64 33.56 5.31 -14.51
C ALA A 64 32.41 6.28 -14.86
N ALA A 65 31.90 6.28 -16.09
CA ALA A 65 30.80 7.16 -16.51
C ALA A 65 29.43 6.67 -16.04
N ALA A 66 29.26 5.37 -15.78
CA ALA A 66 28.01 4.80 -15.26
C ALA A 66 27.73 5.18 -13.80
N ALA A 67 28.74 5.61 -13.04
CA ALA A 67 28.60 5.93 -11.62
C ALA A 67 27.94 7.29 -11.33
N TYR A 68 27.82 8.19 -12.33
CA TYR A 68 27.28 9.54 -12.13
C TYR A 68 25.91 9.78 -12.79
N SER A 69 25.39 8.82 -13.55
CA SER A 69 24.10 8.90 -14.24
C SER A 69 22.98 8.12 -13.54
N ALA A 70 23.16 7.79 -12.26
CA ALA A 70 22.11 7.25 -11.39
C ALA A 70 21.45 8.37 -10.57
N ALA A 71 21.22 9.54 -11.19
CA ALA A 71 20.27 10.49 -10.66
C ALA A 71 18.87 9.89 -10.87
N ASP A 72 18.39 9.26 -9.81
CA ASP A 72 17.11 8.59 -9.66
C ASP A 72 15.94 9.44 -10.22
N PRO A 73 15.27 9.02 -11.31
CA PRO A 73 14.09 9.72 -11.83
C PRO A 73 12.83 9.49 -10.97
N ASP A 74 12.87 8.60 -9.97
CA ASP A 74 11.76 8.33 -9.04
C ASP A 74 11.80 9.20 -7.78
N ALA A 75 12.70 10.20 -7.70
CA ALA A 75 12.59 11.24 -6.70
C ALA A 75 11.34 12.09 -6.99
N HIS A 76 10.19 11.69 -6.43
CA HIS A 76 8.95 12.46 -6.42
C HIS A 76 9.31 13.93 -6.23
N SER A 77 9.10 14.73 -7.28
CA SER A 77 9.41 16.14 -7.27
C SER A 77 8.71 16.73 -6.05
N THR A 78 9.44 17.45 -5.19
CA THR A 78 8.84 18.06 -3.99
C THR A 78 7.65 18.96 -4.34
N ALA A 79 7.62 19.48 -5.56
CA ALA A 79 6.50 20.23 -6.10
C ALA A 79 5.21 19.39 -6.29
N ASP A 80 5.32 18.10 -6.60
CA ASP A 80 4.16 17.20 -6.73
C ASP A 80 3.58 16.86 -5.34
N ILE A 81 4.46 16.72 -4.34
CA ILE A 81 4.05 16.48 -2.95
C ILE A 81 3.29 17.70 -2.40
N ASP A 82 3.74 18.93 -2.68
CA ASP A 82 3.06 20.14 -2.21
C ASP A 82 1.65 20.31 -2.80
N ALA A 83 1.46 19.92 -4.07
CA ALA A 83 0.16 19.93 -4.72
C ALA A 83 -0.81 18.90 -4.10
N ASP A 84 -0.33 17.69 -3.84
CA ASP A 84 -1.10 16.64 -3.19
C ASP A 84 -1.48 17.02 -1.74
N VAL A 85 -0.55 17.66 -1.01
CA VAL A 85 -0.80 18.15 0.35
C VAL A 85 -1.88 19.23 0.35
N ALA A 86 -1.84 20.17 -0.59
CA ALA A 86 -2.87 21.21 -0.72
C ALA A 86 -4.26 20.63 -1.04
N ALA A 87 -4.32 19.67 -1.98
CA ALA A 87 -5.57 18.98 -2.32
C ALA A 87 -6.12 18.17 -1.13
N ASN A 88 -5.25 17.53 -0.35
CA ASN A 88 -5.65 16.79 0.84
C ASN A 88 -6.13 17.71 1.96
N ALA A 89 -5.54 18.90 2.13
CA ALA A 89 -5.97 19.89 3.11
C ALA A 89 -7.40 20.39 2.86
N GLU A 90 -7.78 20.60 1.59
CA GLU A 90 -9.15 20.97 1.21
C GLU A 90 -10.16 19.87 1.59
N ARG A 91 -9.83 18.61 1.26
CA ARG A 91 -10.67 17.45 1.60
C ARG A 91 -10.82 17.25 3.11
N ILE A 92 -9.77 17.53 3.90
CA ILE A 92 -9.84 17.45 5.36
C ILE A 92 -10.79 18.51 5.91
N ALA A 93 -10.70 19.76 5.44
CA ALA A 93 -11.59 20.83 5.90
C ALA A 93 -13.07 20.55 5.61
N GLU A 94 -13.38 19.95 4.45
CA GLU A 94 -14.73 19.50 4.12
C GLU A 94 -15.22 18.40 5.07
N LEU A 95 -14.36 17.40 5.35
CA LEU A 95 -14.68 16.32 6.27
C LEU A 95 -14.92 16.80 7.70
N GLU A 96 -14.16 17.79 8.18
CA GLU A 96 -14.36 18.38 9.51
C GLU A 96 -15.72 19.07 9.63
N ALA A 97 -16.14 19.81 8.61
CA ALA A 97 -17.46 20.44 8.58
C ALA A 97 -18.60 19.40 8.54
N GLU A 98 -18.42 18.30 7.80
CA GLU A 98 -19.40 17.22 7.77
C GLU A 98 -19.48 16.49 9.12
N VAL A 99 -18.34 16.27 9.80
CA VAL A 99 -18.30 15.68 11.14
C VAL A 99 -19.05 16.54 12.16
N ASP A 100 -18.92 17.85 12.10
CA ASP A 100 -19.64 18.75 13.00
C ASP A 100 -21.16 18.70 12.75
N ARG A 101 -21.59 18.61 11.47
CA ARG A 101 -23.01 18.39 11.14
C ARG A 101 -23.51 17.05 11.68
N LEU A 102 -22.75 15.97 11.50
CA LEU A 102 -23.13 14.65 11.98
C LEU A 102 -23.24 14.61 13.51
N ARG A 103 -22.40 15.35 14.23
CA ARG A 103 -22.50 15.46 15.68
C ARG A 103 -23.81 16.12 16.11
N GLU A 104 -24.21 17.20 15.45
CA GLU A 104 -25.49 17.86 15.72
C GLU A 104 -26.69 16.94 15.45
N GLU A 105 -26.65 16.18 14.34
CA GLU A 105 -27.71 15.19 14.04
C GLU A 105 -27.76 14.02 15.04
N VAL A 106 -26.61 13.60 15.57
CA VAL A 106 -26.55 12.55 16.61
C VAL A 106 -27.05 13.09 17.95
N ASP A 107 -26.67 14.30 18.34
CA ASP A 107 -27.13 14.93 19.58
C ASP A 107 -28.65 15.17 19.56
N ASP A 108 -29.20 15.55 18.40
CA ASP A 108 -30.65 15.68 18.18
C ASP A 108 -31.37 14.32 18.27
N GLN A 109 -30.75 13.23 17.80
CA GLN A 109 -31.30 11.86 17.90
C GLN A 109 -31.21 11.26 19.32
N GLU A 110 -30.19 11.60 20.11
CA GLU A 110 -30.09 11.15 21.52
C GLU A 110 -31.05 11.89 22.46
N SER A 111 -31.64 13.00 22.00
CA SER A 111 -32.52 13.86 22.81
C SER A 111 -34.03 13.54 22.70
N ASP A 112 -34.43 12.57 21.87
CA ASP A 112 -35.82 12.12 21.62
C ASP A 112 -36.07 10.70 22.20
#